data_AF-A0A8W8HX47-F1
#
_entry.id   AF-A0A8W8HX47-F1
#
_cell.length_a   1.000
_cell.length_b   1.000
_cell.length_c   1.000
_cell.angle_alpha   90.00
_cell.angle_beta   90.00
_cell.angle_gamma   90.00
#
_symmetry.space_group_name_H-M   'P 1'
#
loop_
_entity.id
_entity.type
_entity.pdbx_description
1 polymer ?
#
loop_
_entity_poly.entity_id
_entity_poly.type
_entity_poly.pdbx_seq_one_letter_code
_entity_poly.pdbx_strand_id
1 'polypeptide(L)'
;MAAIRHILLLVCLALTQDVVLCGIASTWDYCECRWNDWMAWSDCSRSCGGGRRYRTREVWIRTDKCTLDFNNCATDDMGSEYSDCNTFCYNGGTFSSYCACVTGWYGSCCSSEVSCGDPGSVSNGLVSGSLYTYGKTVTYSCNTHYNLTGGSLSRTCQSNWLWNGTQPRCAFVNSCASNPCLNGGTCVDGLDRYDCACTSSFNGVHCENDIQPPVMTDCPRDIAVFSKEPTVFVNWTTPSFFDPLGTNIQVTTNYPAGSGTFPWGDFIAQYVALKPSNGLRTECTFNITIRPHPCPELNVPVNGARVCNGWKTDFGQFCQVYCGGNYSLGLQYDHSQWYVCGASGNWIAGGPLPNCTDLILTSQVLGSDTSYRFNDCTDSDEIEKIQENYMEKLRTSNYNYFCDTYGGLCTEKNVEVTC
;
A
#
# COMPACT_ATOMS: atom_id res chain seq x y z
N MET A 1 102.41 46.26 -30.10
CA MET A 1 102.57 46.77 -28.72
C MET A 1 103.54 45.80 -28.04
N ALA A 2 104.80 46.15 -27.73
CA ALA A 2 105.27 47.18 -26.77
C ALA A 2 104.78 46.84 -25.34
N ALA A 3 105.62 46.73 -24.29
CA ALA A 3 106.99 47.21 -24.00
C ALA A 3 107.90 46.03 -23.50
N ILE A 4 109.25 46.00 -23.51
CA ILE A 4 110.30 46.90 -22.95
C ILE A 4 110.11 47.06 -21.42
N ARG A 5 111.00 46.66 -20.48
CA ARG A 5 112.44 46.93 -20.14
C ARG A 5 112.88 45.88 -19.07
N HIS A 6 114.06 45.71 -18.43
CA HIS A 6 115.54 45.90 -18.53
C HIS A 6 116.11 45.48 -17.11
N ILE A 7 117.40 45.42 -16.69
CA ILE A 7 118.77 45.67 -17.22
C ILE A 7 119.79 44.84 -16.37
N LEU A 8 121.00 44.51 -16.88
CA LEU A 8 122.31 44.32 -16.19
C LEU A 8 123.28 43.57 -17.14
N LEU A 9 124.16 44.24 -17.91
CA LEU A 9 125.57 44.62 -17.60
C LEU A 9 126.50 43.41 -17.34
N LEU A 10 127.55 43.13 -18.15
CA LEU A 10 128.82 43.89 -18.40
C LEU A 10 129.77 43.88 -17.18
N VAL A 11 131.07 43.56 -17.24
CA VAL A 11 132.07 43.23 -18.31
C VAL A 11 132.96 42.03 -17.81
N CYS A 12 134.02 41.45 -18.41
CA CYS A 12 135.21 41.99 -19.14
C CYS A 12 136.14 40.84 -19.65
N LEU A 13 136.89 41.06 -20.76
CA LEU A 13 138.21 40.46 -21.14
C LEU A 13 138.34 38.90 -21.30
N ALA A 14 139.27 38.33 -22.09
CA ALA A 14 139.95 38.78 -23.32
C ALA A 14 140.65 37.59 -24.05
N LEU A 15 140.65 37.63 -25.39
CA LEU A 15 141.59 37.02 -26.37
C LEU A 15 142.40 35.74 -26.02
N THR A 16 142.13 34.66 -26.77
CA THR A 16 143.18 33.85 -27.44
C THR A 16 142.71 33.44 -28.86
N GLN A 17 143.64 33.17 -29.76
CA GLN A 17 143.41 32.57 -31.08
C GLN A 17 143.71 31.06 -31.01
N ASP A 18 143.17 30.23 -31.92
CA ASP A 18 144.02 29.65 -32.99
C ASP A 18 143.33 28.68 -33.99
N VAL A 19 143.74 28.83 -35.25
CA VAL A 19 143.88 27.82 -36.33
C VAL A 19 142.62 27.11 -36.90
N VAL A 20 142.77 26.65 -38.15
CA VAL A 20 141.77 26.21 -39.15
C VAL A 20 141.90 24.71 -39.44
N LEU A 21 140.82 24.02 -39.89
CA LEU A 21 140.91 22.97 -40.93
C LEU A 21 139.54 22.55 -41.55
N CYS A 22 139.59 21.71 -42.60
CA CYS A 22 138.61 21.62 -43.69
C CYS A 22 137.31 20.81 -43.45
N GLY A 23 136.16 21.45 -43.72
CA GLY A 23 135.23 21.13 -44.82
C GLY A 23 134.69 19.72 -45.07
N ILE A 24 133.40 19.52 -44.76
CA ILE A 24 132.42 18.74 -45.55
C ILE A 24 131.06 19.46 -45.45
N ALA A 25 130.16 19.34 -46.44
CA ALA A 25 128.76 19.73 -46.34
C ALA A 25 127.86 18.80 -47.17
N SER A 26 126.67 18.46 -46.66
CA SER A 26 125.80 17.41 -47.21
C SER A 26 124.39 17.91 -47.58
N THR A 27 123.70 17.16 -48.44
CA THR A 27 122.26 17.25 -48.66
C THR A 27 121.56 16.12 -47.90
N TRP A 28 120.43 16.41 -47.25
CA TRP A 28 119.66 15.44 -46.48
C TRP A 28 118.35 15.14 -47.22
N ASP A 29 118.09 13.87 -47.54
CA ASP A 29 116.76 13.37 -47.96
C ASP A 29 115.96 13.04 -46.68
N TYR A 30 114.65 13.35 -46.67
CA TYR A 30 113.74 13.04 -45.56
C TYR A 30 112.62 12.09 -46.04
N CYS A 31 112.15 11.19 -45.17
CA CYS A 31 111.06 10.27 -45.46
C CYS A 31 109.71 10.98 -45.65
N GLU A 32 109.01 10.68 -46.75
CA GLU A 32 107.60 11.04 -46.94
C GLU A 32 106.70 10.06 -46.17
N CYS A 33 105.89 10.59 -45.25
CA CYS A 33 104.97 9.81 -44.42
C CYS A 33 103.57 10.43 -44.40
N ARG A 34 102.54 9.59 -44.49
CA ARG A 34 101.13 10.00 -44.51
C ARG A 34 100.27 8.97 -43.81
N TRP A 35 99.22 9.43 -43.12
CA TRP A 35 98.20 8.54 -42.58
C TRP A 35 97.52 7.75 -43.70
N ASN A 36 97.30 6.46 -43.47
CA ASN A 36 96.38 5.66 -44.27
C ASN A 36 94.94 6.15 -44.11
N ASP A 37 94.08 5.75 -45.04
CA ASP A 37 92.63 5.88 -44.86
C ASP A 37 92.17 5.10 -43.62
N TRP A 38 91.11 5.59 -42.98
CA TRP A 38 90.55 4.96 -41.80
C TRP A 38 89.99 3.57 -42.13
N MET A 39 90.28 2.59 -41.26
CA MET A 39 89.62 1.29 -41.31
C MET A 39 88.10 1.43 -41.16
N ALA A 40 87.36 0.40 -41.56
CA ALA A 40 85.94 0.31 -41.28
C ALA A 40 85.67 0.45 -39.78
N TRP A 41 84.53 1.05 -39.42
CA TRP A 41 84.08 1.08 -38.03
C TRP A 41 83.89 -0.34 -37.49
N SER A 42 84.30 -0.56 -36.24
CA SER A 42 83.93 -1.75 -35.48
C SER A 42 82.41 -1.92 -35.42
N ASP A 43 81.98 -3.13 -35.10
CA ASP A 43 80.64 -3.33 -34.55
C ASP A 43 80.41 -2.43 -33.32
N CYS A 44 79.15 -2.11 -33.06
CA CYS A 44 78.78 -1.30 -31.92
C CYS A 44 78.85 -2.10 -30.62
N SER A 45 79.42 -1.52 -29.56
CA SER A 45 79.57 -2.19 -28.26
C SER A 45 78.24 -2.55 -27.55
N ARG A 46 77.10 -2.13 -28.09
CA ARG A 46 75.76 -2.63 -27.73
C ARG A 46 74.91 -2.78 -28.99
N SER A 47 73.99 -3.74 -29.01
CA SER A 47 73.01 -3.90 -30.11
C SER A 47 71.83 -2.93 -30.02
N CYS A 48 71.54 -2.42 -28.81
CA CYS A 48 70.51 -1.43 -28.54
C CYS A 48 70.90 -0.58 -27.31
N GLY A 49 70.27 0.58 -27.15
CA GLY A 49 70.36 1.41 -25.93
C GLY A 49 71.64 2.20 -25.67
N GLY A 50 72.47 2.43 -26.68
CA GLY A 50 73.64 3.30 -26.60
C GLY A 50 74.93 2.54 -26.32
N GLY A 51 75.64 2.22 -27.39
CA GLY A 51 77.02 1.75 -27.36
C GLY A 51 77.97 2.73 -28.04
N ARG A 52 79.23 2.33 -28.16
CA ARG A 52 80.26 3.00 -28.94
C ARG A 52 80.90 2.02 -29.91
N ARG A 53 81.28 2.53 -31.08
CA ARG A 53 82.13 1.87 -32.07
C ARG A 53 83.38 2.70 -32.26
N TYR A 54 84.45 2.07 -32.69
CA TYR A 54 85.72 2.75 -32.93
C TYR A 54 86.34 2.33 -34.26
N ARG A 55 87.31 3.08 -34.73
CA ARG A 55 88.16 2.72 -35.87
C ARG A 55 89.57 3.23 -35.66
N THR A 56 90.51 2.61 -36.34
CA THR A 56 91.93 2.91 -36.27
C THR A 56 92.50 3.21 -37.65
N ARG A 57 93.69 3.82 -37.67
CA ARG A 57 94.55 3.95 -38.85
C ARG A 57 96.02 4.02 -38.44
N GLU A 58 96.88 3.66 -39.36
CA GLU A 58 98.33 3.62 -39.19
C GLU A 58 99.03 4.64 -40.11
N VAL A 59 100.28 4.99 -39.78
CA VAL A 59 101.13 5.83 -40.63
C VAL A 59 101.77 4.98 -41.72
N TRP A 60 101.53 5.33 -42.98
CA TRP A 60 102.23 4.73 -44.11
C TRP A 60 103.51 5.52 -44.43
N ILE A 61 104.60 4.78 -44.59
CA ILE A 61 105.93 5.28 -44.92
C ILE A 61 106.29 4.85 -46.33
N ARG A 62 106.87 5.77 -47.10
CA ARG A 62 107.35 5.48 -48.44
C ARG A 62 108.74 4.83 -48.41
N THR A 63 108.80 3.50 -48.42
CA THR A 63 110.04 2.72 -48.22
C THR A 63 111.02 2.74 -49.39
N ASP A 64 110.67 3.31 -50.55
CA ASP A 64 111.57 3.53 -51.69
C ASP A 64 112.60 4.65 -51.45
N LYS A 65 112.41 5.45 -50.39
CA LYS A 65 113.18 6.67 -50.08
C LYS A 65 113.84 6.69 -48.69
N CYS A 66 113.65 5.65 -47.87
CA CYS A 66 114.09 5.63 -46.47
C CYS A 66 115.22 4.61 -46.21
N THR A 67 116.37 5.08 -45.73
CA THR A 67 117.43 4.21 -45.18
C THR A 67 117.07 3.78 -43.75
N LEU A 68 117.25 2.49 -43.46
CA LEU A 68 116.62 1.80 -42.31
C LEU A 68 116.91 2.40 -40.91
N ASP A 69 118.04 3.08 -40.72
CA ASP A 69 118.48 3.53 -39.39
C ASP A 69 117.92 4.89 -38.92
N PHE A 70 117.23 5.65 -39.77
CA PHE A 70 116.68 6.97 -39.43
C PHE A 70 115.24 7.17 -39.96
N ASN A 71 114.28 6.58 -39.27
CA ASN A 71 112.86 6.69 -39.58
C ASN A 71 112.16 7.70 -38.65
N ASN A 72 112.09 8.98 -39.04
CA ASN A 72 111.52 10.08 -38.23
C ASN A 72 109.97 10.12 -38.22
N CYS A 73 109.31 9.01 -38.53
CA CYS A 73 107.86 8.91 -38.59
C CYS A 73 107.37 8.01 -37.45
N ALA A 74 106.40 8.49 -36.66
CA ALA A 74 105.88 7.79 -35.49
C ALA A 74 105.09 6.53 -35.88
N THR A 75 105.80 5.42 -36.12
CA THR A 75 105.24 4.10 -36.42
C THR A 75 104.54 3.44 -35.24
N ASP A 76 104.81 3.95 -34.05
CA ASP A 76 104.24 3.59 -32.76
C ASP A 76 102.97 4.38 -32.41
N ASP A 77 102.69 5.49 -33.11
CA ASP A 77 101.43 6.24 -32.99
C ASP A 77 100.33 5.63 -33.88
N MET A 78 99.38 4.92 -33.26
CA MET A 78 98.14 4.49 -33.92
C MET A 78 97.00 5.51 -33.70
N GLY A 79 96.51 6.11 -34.79
CA GLY A 79 95.37 7.01 -34.73
C GLY A 79 94.08 6.24 -34.43
N SER A 80 93.27 6.70 -33.47
CA SER A 80 91.98 6.10 -33.11
C SER A 80 90.85 7.14 -33.03
N GLU A 81 89.63 6.74 -33.38
CA GLU A 81 88.43 7.57 -33.35
C GLU A 81 87.25 6.76 -32.79
N TYR A 82 86.39 7.41 -32.00
CA TYR A 82 85.19 6.80 -31.38
C TYR A 82 83.91 7.51 -31.83
N SER A 83 82.85 6.74 -32.09
CA SER A 83 81.50 7.20 -32.43
C SER A 83 80.50 6.49 -31.52
N ASP A 84 79.50 7.21 -31.01
CA ASP A 84 78.32 6.58 -30.41
C ASP A 84 77.51 5.83 -31.50
N CYS A 85 76.75 4.81 -31.10
CA CYS A 85 75.98 3.95 -32.00
C CYS A 85 74.87 3.17 -31.27
N ASN A 86 73.91 2.62 -32.03
CA ASN A 86 72.78 1.82 -31.53
C ASN A 86 72.07 2.43 -30.30
N THR A 87 71.84 3.74 -30.32
CA THR A 87 71.39 4.58 -29.18
C THR A 87 69.95 4.40 -28.73
N PHE A 88 69.27 3.33 -29.15
CA PHE A 88 67.83 3.12 -28.94
C PHE A 88 67.59 1.73 -28.35
N CYS A 89 67.10 1.65 -27.10
CA CYS A 89 66.77 0.38 -26.41
C CYS A 89 65.33 -0.06 -26.71
N TYR A 90 65.00 -1.34 -26.52
CA TYR A 90 63.60 -1.77 -26.48
C TYR A 90 63.35 -2.90 -25.46
N ASN A 91 62.29 -2.75 -24.65
CA ASN A 91 61.73 -3.82 -23.82
C ASN A 91 61.08 -4.87 -24.74
N GLY A 92 61.70 -6.04 -24.91
CA GLY A 92 61.08 -7.21 -25.57
C GLY A 92 61.99 -8.09 -26.43
N GLY A 93 62.97 -7.51 -27.13
CA GLY A 93 63.72 -8.20 -28.21
C GLY A 93 62.96 -8.16 -29.56
N THR A 94 63.57 -8.52 -30.70
CA THR A 94 64.83 -9.24 -30.94
C THR A 94 65.74 -8.55 -31.99
N PHE A 95 66.88 -9.16 -32.35
CA PHE A 95 67.87 -8.61 -33.29
C PHE A 95 67.35 -8.49 -34.74
N SER A 96 67.02 -7.28 -35.19
CA SER A 96 67.27 -6.78 -36.56
C SER A 96 66.74 -5.35 -36.71
N SER A 97 67.61 -4.40 -37.11
CA SER A 97 67.37 -3.08 -37.79
C SER A 97 66.23 -2.14 -37.36
N TYR A 98 65.04 -2.64 -37.05
CA TYR A 98 63.93 -1.95 -36.40
C TYR A 98 63.88 -2.35 -34.91
N CYS A 99 62.99 -1.68 -34.18
CA CYS A 99 63.10 -1.55 -32.73
C CYS A 99 61.67 -1.24 -32.20
N ALA A 100 61.08 -2.14 -31.39
CA ALA A 100 59.64 -2.16 -31.07
C ALA A 100 59.36 -2.62 -29.62
N CYS A 101 58.44 -1.95 -28.90
CA CYS A 101 58.18 -2.22 -27.47
C CYS A 101 57.18 -3.36 -27.30
N VAL A 102 57.30 -4.10 -26.19
CA VAL A 102 56.14 -4.76 -25.58
C VAL A 102 54.99 -3.77 -25.43
N THR A 103 53.77 -4.25 -25.65
CA THR A 103 52.57 -3.42 -25.58
C THR A 103 52.45 -2.76 -24.20
N GLY A 104 52.18 -1.45 -24.20
CA GLY A 104 52.09 -0.65 -22.97
C GLY A 104 53.32 0.19 -22.61
N TRP A 105 54.40 0.15 -23.40
CA TRP A 105 55.57 1.02 -23.20
C TRP A 105 55.89 1.83 -24.45
N TYR A 106 56.46 3.03 -24.24
CA TYR A 106 56.77 3.99 -25.30
C TYR A 106 57.95 4.92 -24.93
N GLY A 107 58.24 5.88 -25.82
CA GLY A 107 59.34 6.82 -25.66
C GLY A 107 60.70 6.19 -26.01
N SER A 108 61.77 6.98 -25.93
CA SER A 108 63.13 6.45 -26.13
C SER A 108 63.41 5.34 -25.12
N CYS A 109 64.04 4.26 -25.56
CA CYS A 109 64.37 3.10 -24.73
C CYS A 109 63.19 2.32 -24.10
N CYS A 110 61.93 2.53 -24.53
CA CYS A 110 60.74 2.13 -23.77
C CYS A 110 60.76 2.62 -22.31
N SER A 111 61.34 3.80 -22.06
CA SER A 111 61.50 4.34 -20.69
C SER A 111 60.21 4.88 -20.07
N SER A 112 59.14 5.02 -20.85
CA SER A 112 57.84 5.54 -20.40
C SER A 112 56.76 4.46 -20.47
N GLU A 113 56.09 4.19 -19.36
CA GLU A 113 54.89 3.35 -19.32
C GLU A 113 53.70 4.15 -19.87
N VAL A 114 52.89 3.56 -20.76
CA VAL A 114 51.68 4.19 -21.29
C VAL A 114 50.72 4.45 -20.12
N SER A 115 50.33 5.71 -19.95
CA SER A 115 49.32 6.16 -18.99
C SER A 115 48.17 6.79 -19.74
N CYS A 116 46.94 6.39 -19.40
CA CYS A 116 45.71 6.88 -20.03
C CYS A 116 45.11 8.09 -19.29
N GLY A 117 45.82 8.63 -18.29
CA GLY A 117 45.34 9.73 -17.45
C GLY A 117 44.22 9.33 -16.50
N ASP A 118 43.75 10.30 -15.70
CA ASP A 118 42.56 10.13 -14.85
C ASP A 118 41.35 9.76 -15.74
N PRO A 119 40.64 8.66 -15.46
CA PRO A 119 39.50 8.21 -16.26
C PRO A 119 38.24 9.09 -16.14
N GLY A 120 38.22 10.05 -15.20
CA GLY A 120 37.12 10.95 -14.91
C GLY A 120 36.23 10.45 -13.76
N SER A 121 35.82 11.39 -12.91
CA SER A 121 34.81 11.15 -11.86
C SER A 121 33.41 10.94 -12.45
N VAL A 122 32.57 10.19 -11.73
CA VAL A 122 31.14 9.99 -12.06
C VAL A 122 30.30 10.61 -10.96
N SER A 123 29.39 11.52 -11.33
CA SER A 123 28.44 12.11 -10.37
C SER A 123 27.55 11.02 -9.76
N ASN A 124 27.37 11.04 -8.44
CA ASN A 124 26.68 10.00 -7.66
C ASN A 124 27.29 8.59 -7.83
N GLY A 125 28.62 8.50 -7.97
CA GLY A 125 29.35 7.24 -7.97
C GLY A 125 30.80 7.37 -7.52
N LEU A 126 31.51 6.24 -7.54
CA LEU A 126 32.89 6.08 -7.14
C LEU A 126 33.67 5.35 -8.24
N VAL A 127 34.93 5.75 -8.45
CA VAL A 127 35.88 5.05 -9.32
C VAL A 127 36.88 4.31 -8.44
N SER A 128 36.92 3.00 -8.56
CA SER A 128 37.83 2.12 -7.82
C SER A 128 39.04 1.78 -8.69
N GLY A 129 40.22 2.25 -8.27
CA GLY A 129 41.51 2.02 -8.91
C GLY A 129 42.38 3.27 -8.91
N SER A 130 43.66 3.11 -8.54
CA SER A 130 44.63 4.20 -8.34
C SER A 130 45.83 4.18 -9.30
N LEU A 131 45.89 3.20 -10.21
CA LEU A 131 46.93 3.08 -11.23
C LEU A 131 46.30 3.20 -12.61
N TYR A 132 46.75 4.19 -13.38
CA TYR A 132 46.18 4.57 -14.69
C TYR A 132 47.07 4.17 -15.88
N THR A 133 47.97 3.21 -15.66
CA THR A 133 48.93 2.71 -16.65
C THR A 133 48.37 1.53 -17.45
N TYR A 134 49.08 1.13 -18.52
CA TYR A 134 48.64 0.08 -19.43
C TYR A 134 48.24 -1.23 -18.74
N GLY A 135 47.12 -1.81 -19.17
CA GLY A 135 46.57 -3.05 -18.62
C GLY A 135 45.98 -2.91 -17.21
N LYS A 136 46.17 -1.77 -16.53
CA LYS A 136 45.42 -1.46 -15.30
C LYS A 136 43.97 -1.19 -15.65
N THR A 137 43.08 -1.60 -14.75
CA THR A 137 41.63 -1.50 -14.90
C THR A 137 41.07 -0.72 -13.73
N VAL A 138 40.19 0.25 -14.03
CA VAL A 138 39.34 0.92 -13.05
C VAL A 138 37.94 0.35 -13.14
N THR A 139 37.27 0.22 -12.00
CA THR A 139 35.89 -0.26 -11.90
C THR A 139 35.02 0.85 -11.33
N TYR A 140 33.87 1.09 -11.96
CA TYR A 140 32.90 2.08 -11.52
C TYR A 140 31.89 1.41 -10.59
N SER A 141 31.49 2.11 -9.54
CA SER A 141 30.29 1.82 -8.76
C SER A 141 29.46 3.09 -8.62
N CYS A 142 28.18 2.94 -8.31
CA CYS A 142 27.32 4.07 -7.98
C CYS A 142 27.10 4.17 -6.47
N ASN A 143 26.69 5.36 -6.03
CA ASN A 143 26.17 5.58 -4.70
C ASN A 143 24.81 4.87 -4.56
N THR A 144 24.32 4.71 -3.33
CA THR A 144 23.01 4.12 -3.05
C THR A 144 21.90 4.87 -3.82
N HIS A 145 20.94 4.10 -4.37
CA HIS A 145 19.83 4.59 -5.21
C HIS A 145 20.24 5.13 -6.59
N TYR A 146 21.44 4.79 -7.07
CA TYR A 146 21.86 5.03 -8.45
C TYR A 146 22.36 3.73 -9.10
N ASN A 147 22.03 3.52 -10.38
CA ASN A 147 22.51 2.41 -11.19
C ASN A 147 23.40 2.90 -12.34
N LEU A 148 24.41 2.09 -12.70
CA LEU A 148 25.25 2.34 -13.86
C LEU A 148 24.43 2.18 -15.15
N THR A 149 24.30 3.25 -15.94
CA THR A 149 23.59 3.24 -17.22
C THR A 149 24.46 3.79 -18.34
N GLY A 150 24.49 3.09 -19.48
CA GLY A 150 25.46 3.36 -20.54
C GLY A 150 26.91 3.10 -20.10
N GLY A 151 27.85 3.23 -21.03
CA GLY A 151 29.27 3.03 -20.73
C GLY A 151 29.65 1.58 -20.40
N SER A 152 30.71 1.43 -19.60
CA SER A 152 31.30 0.13 -19.25
C SER A 152 31.57 0.06 -17.75
N LEU A 153 31.12 -1.03 -17.09
CA LEU A 153 31.27 -1.28 -15.65
C LEU A 153 32.72 -1.15 -15.17
N SER A 154 33.67 -1.58 -15.99
CA SER A 154 35.09 -1.35 -15.82
C SER A 154 35.70 -0.86 -17.12
N ARG A 155 36.82 -0.15 -17.02
CA ARG A 155 37.60 0.34 -18.16
C ARG A 155 39.07 0.04 -17.94
N THR A 156 39.76 -0.40 -18.98
CA THR A 156 41.17 -0.80 -18.99
C THR A 156 41.97 0.14 -19.87
N CYS A 157 43.14 0.58 -19.40
CA CYS A 157 44.03 1.46 -20.17
C CYS A 157 44.71 0.66 -21.29
N GLN A 158 44.51 1.09 -22.54
CA GLN A 158 45.02 0.43 -23.74
C GLN A 158 46.36 1.06 -24.21
N SER A 159 47.06 0.37 -25.12
CA SER A 159 48.36 0.80 -25.65
C SER A 159 48.32 2.04 -26.56
N ASN A 160 47.13 2.56 -26.84
CA ASN A 160 46.85 3.78 -27.62
C ASN A 160 46.55 5.00 -26.72
N TRP A 161 46.96 4.97 -25.45
CA TRP A 161 46.71 6.02 -24.45
C TRP A 161 45.23 6.29 -24.13
N LEU A 162 44.31 5.43 -24.57
CA LEU A 162 42.88 5.54 -24.30
C LEU A 162 42.39 4.45 -23.34
N TRP A 163 41.47 4.84 -22.46
CA TRP A 163 40.64 3.92 -21.69
C TRP A 163 39.61 3.26 -22.62
N ASN A 164 39.56 1.93 -22.66
CA ASN A 164 38.59 1.20 -23.47
C ASN A 164 37.12 1.52 -23.07
N GLY A 165 36.18 1.15 -23.93
CA GLY A 165 34.76 1.41 -23.71
C GLY A 165 34.42 2.90 -23.57
N THR A 166 33.30 3.20 -22.92
CA THR A 166 32.87 4.58 -22.62
C THR A 166 32.59 4.73 -21.12
N GLN A 167 32.75 5.93 -20.59
CA GLN A 167 32.52 6.20 -19.16
C GLN A 167 31.02 5.98 -18.84
N PRO A 168 30.68 5.17 -17.83
CA PRO A 168 29.29 4.99 -17.41
C PRO A 168 28.79 6.21 -16.65
N ARG A 169 27.46 6.41 -16.61
CA ARG A 169 26.81 7.41 -15.75
C ARG A 169 25.93 6.73 -14.71
N CYS A 170 25.99 7.21 -13.48
CA CYS A 170 25.07 6.81 -12.43
C CYS A 170 23.73 7.54 -12.63
N ALA A 171 22.70 6.80 -13.03
CA ALA A 171 21.34 7.31 -13.16
C ALA A 171 20.52 6.91 -11.93
N PHE A 172 19.70 7.83 -11.43
CA PHE A 172 18.87 7.63 -10.25
C PHE A 172 17.83 6.52 -10.48
N VAL A 173 17.66 5.65 -9.49
CA VAL A 173 16.74 4.50 -9.52
C VAL A 173 15.36 4.93 -9.02
N ASN A 174 14.54 5.43 -9.93
CA ASN A 174 13.14 5.74 -9.64
C ASN A 174 12.31 4.43 -9.58
N SER A 175 11.99 3.97 -8.38
CA SER A 175 11.21 2.75 -8.12
C SER A 175 9.76 2.86 -8.59
N CYS A 176 9.25 4.09 -8.72
CA CYS A 176 7.92 4.39 -9.24
C CYS A 176 7.82 4.43 -10.78
N ALA A 177 8.93 4.26 -11.51
CA ALA A 177 8.95 4.38 -12.98
C ALA A 177 8.05 3.38 -13.73
N SER A 178 7.66 2.27 -13.08
CA SER A 178 6.70 1.29 -13.60
C SER A 178 5.23 1.62 -13.32
N ASN A 179 4.94 2.71 -12.59
CA ASN A 179 3.63 3.05 -12.02
C ASN A 179 2.99 1.88 -11.23
N PRO A 180 3.64 1.39 -10.17
CA PRO A 180 3.24 0.15 -9.49
C PRO A 180 1.98 0.29 -8.60
N CYS A 181 1.50 1.50 -8.34
CA CYS A 181 0.34 1.74 -7.48
C CYS A 181 -0.95 1.74 -8.31
N LEU A 182 -1.90 0.90 -7.91
CA LEU A 182 -3.20 0.72 -8.55
C LEU A 182 -4.22 1.74 -8.01
N ASN A 183 -5.41 1.77 -8.64
CA ASN A 183 -6.61 2.43 -8.11
C ASN A 183 -6.44 3.92 -7.74
N GLY A 184 -5.55 4.63 -8.44
CA GLY A 184 -5.26 6.04 -8.20
C GLY A 184 -4.33 6.31 -7.01
N GLY A 185 -3.71 5.29 -6.42
CA GLY A 185 -2.69 5.46 -5.39
C GLY A 185 -1.49 6.24 -5.92
N THR A 186 -0.99 7.19 -5.13
CA THR A 186 0.19 7.99 -5.50
C THR A 186 1.46 7.24 -5.10
N CYS A 187 2.33 6.98 -6.07
CA CYS A 187 3.61 6.32 -5.80
C CYS A 187 4.61 7.31 -5.21
N VAL A 188 5.13 7.00 -4.02
CA VAL A 188 6.23 7.72 -3.36
C VAL A 188 7.49 6.89 -3.51
N ASP A 189 8.48 7.45 -4.18
CA ASP A 189 9.78 6.80 -4.38
C ASP A 189 10.66 6.92 -3.13
N GLY A 190 11.50 5.91 -2.88
CA GLY A 190 12.23 5.75 -1.63
C GLY A 190 13.52 4.94 -1.79
N LEU A 191 14.13 4.60 -0.65
CA LEU A 191 15.46 3.99 -0.61
C LEU A 191 15.39 2.52 -1.04
N ASP A 192 15.62 2.26 -2.34
CA ASP A 192 15.52 0.95 -3.02
C ASP A 192 14.13 0.27 -2.87
N ARG A 193 13.09 1.07 -2.63
CA ARG A 193 11.69 0.66 -2.41
C ARG A 193 10.76 1.84 -2.74
N TYR A 194 9.54 1.55 -3.19
CA TYR A 194 8.44 2.52 -3.23
C TYR A 194 7.41 2.26 -2.12
N ASP A 195 6.68 3.31 -1.75
CA ASP A 195 5.47 3.25 -0.93
C ASP A 195 4.28 3.80 -1.72
N CYS A 196 3.15 3.07 -1.73
CA CYS A 196 1.93 3.53 -2.38
C CYS A 196 1.04 4.27 -1.38
N ALA A 197 0.92 5.60 -1.53
CA ALA A 197 -0.05 6.41 -0.80
C ALA A 197 -1.44 6.21 -1.41
N CYS A 198 -2.20 5.27 -0.85
CA CYS A 198 -3.54 4.92 -1.33
C CYS A 198 -4.57 6.03 -1.11
N THR A 199 -5.58 6.06 -1.99
CA THR A 199 -6.79 6.86 -1.78
C THR A 199 -7.63 6.25 -0.64
N SER A 200 -8.54 7.02 -0.05
CA SER A 200 -9.35 6.63 1.12
C SER A 200 -10.22 5.39 0.96
N SER A 201 -10.33 4.86 -0.27
CA SER A 201 -11.14 3.69 -0.62
C SER A 201 -10.31 2.41 -0.75
N PHE A 202 -8.98 2.45 -0.69
CA PHE A 202 -8.11 1.28 -0.95
C PHE A 202 -6.99 1.11 0.08
N ASN A 203 -6.52 -0.12 0.25
CA ASN A 203 -5.28 -0.44 0.96
C ASN A 203 -4.52 -1.61 0.29
N GLY A 204 -3.40 -2.02 0.89
CA GLY A 204 -2.48 -3.01 0.35
C GLY A 204 -1.10 -2.43 0.06
N VAL A 205 -0.21 -3.24 -0.52
CA VAL A 205 1.15 -2.78 -0.87
C VAL A 205 1.14 -1.93 -2.15
N HIS A 206 0.16 -2.18 -3.02
CA HIS A 206 -0.05 -1.57 -4.33
C HIS A 206 -1.42 -0.87 -4.43
N CYS A 207 -2.11 -0.67 -3.30
CA CYS A 207 -3.51 -0.22 -3.25
C CYS A 207 -4.49 -1.16 -3.98
N GLU A 208 -4.16 -2.45 -4.00
CA GLU A 208 -4.88 -3.50 -4.73
C GLU A 208 -6.21 -3.92 -4.07
N ASN A 209 -6.36 -3.71 -2.75
CA ASN A 209 -7.54 -4.14 -2.01
C ASN A 209 -8.50 -2.97 -1.82
N ASP A 210 -9.73 -3.11 -2.30
CA ASP A 210 -10.82 -2.18 -1.95
C ASP A 210 -11.28 -2.41 -0.50
N ILE A 211 -11.50 -1.31 0.22
CA ILE A 211 -12.00 -1.29 1.60
C ILE A 211 -13.38 -0.61 1.72
N GLN A 212 -14.05 -0.30 0.61
CA GLN A 212 -15.44 0.12 0.62
C GLN A 212 -16.39 -1.09 0.78
N PRO A 213 -17.43 -0.97 1.63
CA PRO A 213 -18.51 -1.95 1.67
C PRO A 213 -19.46 -1.76 0.47
N PRO A 214 -20.32 -2.74 0.13
CA PRO A 214 -21.33 -2.59 -0.91
C PRO A 214 -22.23 -1.38 -0.67
N VAL A 215 -22.57 -0.63 -1.71
CA VAL A 215 -23.52 0.48 -1.63
C VAL A 215 -24.94 -0.06 -1.70
N MET A 216 -25.85 0.53 -0.92
CA MET A 216 -27.26 0.18 -0.84
C MET A 216 -28.12 1.35 -1.30
N THR A 217 -29.09 1.07 -2.16
CA THR A 217 -30.07 2.03 -2.68
C THR A 217 -31.50 1.51 -2.46
N ASP A 218 -32.39 2.43 -2.07
CA ASP A 218 -33.83 2.19 -1.90
C ASP A 218 -34.21 1.09 -0.89
N CYS A 219 -33.58 1.10 0.29
CA CYS A 219 -34.04 0.32 1.43
C CYS A 219 -35.42 0.84 1.91
N PRO A 220 -36.47 -0.02 1.99
CA PRO A 220 -37.79 0.38 2.47
C PRO A 220 -37.79 0.92 3.91
N ARG A 221 -38.83 1.68 4.23
CA ARG A 221 -39.17 2.04 5.62
C ARG A 221 -40.10 0.98 6.21
N ASP A 222 -40.20 0.99 7.54
CA ASP A 222 -41.16 0.16 8.28
C ASP A 222 -42.58 0.25 7.71
N ILE A 223 -43.19 -0.91 7.51
CA ILE A 223 -44.49 -1.09 6.87
C ILE A 223 -45.51 -1.47 7.94
N ALA A 224 -46.43 -0.55 8.26
CA ALA A 224 -47.55 -0.80 9.16
C ALA A 224 -48.85 -1.01 8.36
N VAL A 225 -49.49 -2.17 8.51
CA VAL A 225 -50.75 -2.51 7.82
C VAL A 225 -51.82 -2.92 8.82
N PHE A 226 -52.99 -2.30 8.72
CA PHE A 226 -54.20 -2.78 9.36
C PHE A 226 -54.97 -3.72 8.41
N SER A 227 -55.32 -4.91 8.86
CA SER A 227 -56.08 -5.92 8.10
C SER A 227 -57.39 -6.27 8.81
N LYS A 228 -58.44 -6.64 8.06
CA LYS A 228 -59.64 -7.30 8.60
C LYS A 228 -59.57 -8.82 8.48
N GLU A 229 -58.76 -9.28 7.53
CA GLU A 229 -58.46 -10.70 7.30
C GLU A 229 -57.33 -11.16 8.22
N PRO A 230 -57.33 -12.44 8.65
CA PRO A 230 -56.32 -13.00 9.55
C PRO A 230 -54.92 -13.06 8.93
N THR A 231 -54.82 -12.98 7.61
CA THR A 231 -53.58 -12.80 6.86
C THR A 231 -53.73 -11.71 5.81
N VAL A 232 -52.62 -11.07 5.44
CA VAL A 232 -52.57 -10.04 4.38
C VAL A 232 -51.32 -10.23 3.52
N PHE A 233 -51.46 -10.01 2.21
CA PHE A 233 -50.33 -9.96 1.28
C PHE A 233 -49.70 -8.57 1.32
N VAL A 234 -48.37 -8.52 1.53
CA VAL A 234 -47.58 -7.28 1.55
C VAL A 234 -46.46 -7.42 0.53
N ASN A 235 -46.21 -6.34 -0.22
CA ASN A 235 -45.09 -6.21 -1.14
C ASN A 235 -44.34 -4.90 -0.90
N TRP A 236 -43.09 -4.84 -1.36
CA TRP A 236 -42.21 -3.69 -1.23
C TRP A 236 -41.18 -3.68 -2.37
N THR A 237 -40.54 -2.53 -2.58
CA THR A 237 -39.38 -2.44 -3.46
C THR A 237 -38.22 -3.24 -2.85
N THR A 238 -37.74 -4.27 -3.54
CA THR A 238 -36.56 -5.03 -3.11
C THR A 238 -35.35 -4.09 -3.01
N PRO A 239 -34.64 -4.01 -1.87
CA PRO A 239 -33.44 -3.17 -1.75
C PRO A 239 -32.42 -3.53 -2.83
N SER A 240 -31.86 -2.52 -3.46
CA SER A 240 -30.83 -2.70 -4.48
C SER A 240 -29.45 -2.53 -3.85
N PHE A 241 -28.52 -3.38 -4.24
CA PHE A 241 -27.12 -3.32 -3.78
C PHE A 241 -26.21 -3.36 -5.00
N PHE A 242 -25.14 -2.56 -4.96
CA PHE A 242 -24.12 -2.57 -5.99
C PHE A 242 -22.75 -2.24 -5.41
N ASP A 243 -21.72 -2.59 -6.16
CA ASP A 243 -20.35 -2.25 -5.83
C ASP A 243 -19.85 -1.18 -6.80
N PRO A 244 -19.37 0.00 -6.34
CA PRO A 244 -18.95 1.09 -7.24
C PRO A 244 -17.80 0.72 -8.19
N LEU A 245 -17.03 -0.33 -7.87
CA LEU A 245 -15.93 -0.86 -8.69
C LEU A 245 -16.37 -2.05 -9.57
N GLY A 246 -17.64 -2.44 -9.52
CA GLY A 246 -18.19 -3.57 -10.28
C GLY A 246 -17.76 -4.95 -9.78
N THR A 247 -17.25 -5.08 -8.55
CA THR A 247 -16.87 -6.39 -8.00
C THR A 247 -18.10 -7.25 -7.65
N ASN A 248 -17.93 -8.57 -7.63
CA ASN A 248 -19.02 -9.50 -7.36
C ASN A 248 -19.47 -9.40 -5.89
N ILE A 249 -20.77 -9.18 -5.68
CA ILE A 249 -21.41 -9.20 -4.36
C ILE A 249 -22.44 -10.34 -4.29
N GLN A 250 -22.66 -10.85 -3.09
CA GLN A 250 -23.63 -11.91 -2.80
C GLN A 250 -24.71 -11.34 -1.87
N VAL A 251 -25.97 -11.35 -2.31
CA VAL A 251 -27.10 -10.82 -1.52
C VAL A 251 -27.90 -11.98 -0.93
N THR A 252 -28.08 -11.98 0.40
CA THR A 252 -28.91 -12.95 1.12
C THR A 252 -30.09 -12.24 1.78
N THR A 253 -31.22 -12.94 1.92
CA THR A 253 -32.45 -12.39 2.52
C THR A 253 -33.38 -13.51 2.99
N ASN A 254 -34.25 -13.20 3.95
CA ASN A 254 -35.38 -14.03 4.32
C ASN A 254 -36.61 -13.89 3.40
N TYR A 255 -36.67 -12.88 2.53
CA TYR A 255 -37.80 -12.63 1.61
C TYR A 255 -37.34 -12.31 0.17
N PRO A 256 -36.91 -13.31 -0.62
CA PRO A 256 -36.37 -13.10 -1.97
C PRO A 256 -37.38 -12.57 -3.00
N ALA A 257 -38.69 -12.69 -2.75
CA ALA A 257 -39.74 -12.26 -3.67
C ALA A 257 -40.17 -10.79 -3.51
N GLY A 258 -39.51 -10.00 -2.64
CA GLY A 258 -39.93 -8.63 -2.32
C GLY A 258 -41.36 -8.52 -1.76
N SER A 259 -41.87 -9.63 -1.25
CA SER A 259 -43.27 -9.80 -0.87
C SER A 259 -43.50 -11.06 -0.05
N GLY A 260 -44.64 -11.13 0.63
CA GLY A 260 -45.07 -12.29 1.39
C GLY A 260 -46.51 -12.14 1.91
N THR A 261 -47.08 -13.25 2.39
CA THR A 261 -48.37 -13.26 3.09
C THR A 261 -48.13 -13.44 4.57
N PHE A 262 -48.57 -12.47 5.37
CA PHE A 262 -48.27 -12.36 6.80
C PHE A 262 -49.56 -12.44 7.64
N PRO A 263 -49.59 -13.20 8.74
CA PRO A 263 -50.64 -13.07 9.75
C PRO A 263 -50.45 -11.77 10.56
N TRP A 264 -51.38 -11.46 11.48
CA TRP A 264 -51.12 -10.39 12.45
C TRP A 264 -49.90 -10.71 13.33
N GLY A 265 -49.07 -9.71 13.59
CA GLY A 265 -47.79 -9.89 14.28
C GLY A 265 -46.75 -8.86 13.81
N ASP A 266 -45.51 -9.06 14.24
CA ASP A 266 -44.36 -8.25 13.84
C ASP A 266 -43.30 -9.15 13.21
N PHE A 267 -42.81 -8.75 12.04
CA PHE A 267 -41.83 -9.48 11.24
C PHE A 267 -40.72 -8.53 10.83
N ILE A 268 -39.51 -9.05 10.66
CA ILE A 268 -38.35 -8.25 10.21
C ILE A 268 -37.95 -8.75 8.83
N ALA A 269 -37.99 -7.87 7.84
CA ALA A 269 -37.38 -8.13 6.54
C ALA A 269 -35.91 -7.73 6.60
N GLN A 270 -35.02 -8.65 6.20
CA GLN A 270 -33.57 -8.48 6.26
C GLN A 270 -32.97 -8.79 4.89
N TYR A 271 -32.10 -7.90 4.40
CA TYR A 271 -31.31 -8.07 3.19
C TYR A 271 -29.86 -7.71 3.49
N VAL A 272 -28.93 -8.65 3.27
CA VAL A 272 -27.50 -8.46 3.53
C VAL A 272 -26.74 -8.66 2.22
N ALA A 273 -26.02 -7.63 1.77
CA ALA A 273 -25.04 -7.74 0.71
C ALA A 273 -23.66 -7.98 1.31
N LEU A 274 -23.02 -9.10 0.95
CA LEU A 274 -21.68 -9.49 1.34
C LEU A 274 -20.73 -9.38 0.13
N LYS A 275 -19.54 -8.81 0.35
CA LYS A 275 -18.43 -8.76 -0.60
C LYS A 275 -17.47 -9.93 -0.34
N PRO A 276 -17.44 -11.00 -1.16
CA PRO A 276 -16.74 -12.24 -0.80
C PRO A 276 -15.21 -12.12 -0.75
N SER A 277 -14.62 -11.10 -1.39
CA SER A 277 -13.17 -10.91 -1.46
C SER A 277 -12.55 -10.40 -0.15
N ASN A 278 -13.28 -9.63 0.65
CA ASN A 278 -12.79 -8.98 1.87
C ASN A 278 -13.73 -9.12 3.09
N GLY A 279 -14.91 -9.73 2.92
CA GLY A 279 -15.89 -9.95 4.00
C GLY A 279 -16.69 -8.71 4.41
N LEU A 280 -16.51 -7.56 3.75
CA LEU A 280 -17.30 -6.36 4.02
C LEU A 280 -18.77 -6.59 3.66
N ARG A 281 -19.69 -6.02 4.45
CA ARG A 281 -21.12 -6.19 4.25
C ARG A 281 -21.92 -4.92 4.53
N THR A 282 -23.07 -4.81 3.87
CA THR A 282 -24.08 -3.77 4.06
C THR A 282 -25.45 -4.41 4.21
N GLU A 283 -26.32 -3.82 5.03
CA GLU A 283 -27.55 -4.45 5.50
C GLU A 283 -28.72 -3.48 5.46
N CYS A 284 -29.84 -3.92 4.90
CA CYS A 284 -31.15 -3.27 4.99
C CYS A 284 -32.03 -4.11 5.92
N THR A 285 -32.56 -3.48 6.96
CA THR A 285 -33.57 -4.07 7.85
C THR A 285 -34.74 -3.09 8.03
N PHE A 286 -35.96 -3.62 7.96
CA PHE A 286 -37.18 -2.87 8.25
C PHE A 286 -38.25 -3.79 8.83
N ASN A 287 -39.13 -3.21 9.64
CA ASN A 287 -40.22 -3.92 10.30
C ASN A 287 -41.44 -4.01 9.39
N ILE A 288 -42.12 -5.16 9.41
CA ILE A 288 -43.44 -5.38 8.83
C ILE A 288 -44.37 -5.67 10.00
N THR A 289 -45.15 -4.66 10.38
CA THR A 289 -46.09 -4.72 11.50
C THR A 289 -47.51 -4.85 10.97
N ILE A 290 -48.10 -6.03 11.14
CA ILE A 290 -49.48 -6.28 10.77
C ILE A 290 -50.34 -6.27 12.04
N ARG A 291 -51.44 -5.53 12.01
CA ARG A 291 -52.42 -5.47 13.10
C ARG A 291 -53.84 -5.70 12.58
N PRO A 292 -54.76 -6.27 13.38
CA PRO A 292 -56.18 -6.23 13.08
C PRO A 292 -56.70 -4.78 13.06
N HIS A 293 -57.76 -4.50 12.31
CA HIS A 293 -58.35 -3.16 12.22
C HIS A 293 -58.79 -2.63 13.60
N PRO A 294 -58.51 -1.36 13.94
CA PRO A 294 -59.02 -0.76 15.16
C PRO A 294 -60.55 -0.70 15.13
N CYS A 295 -61.17 -1.00 16.25
CA CYS A 295 -62.62 -0.98 16.40
C CYS A 295 -63.16 0.46 16.38
N PRO A 296 -64.35 0.71 15.80
CA PRO A 296 -65.07 1.96 15.97
C PRO A 296 -65.26 2.29 17.45
N GLU A 297 -65.09 3.56 17.82
CA GLU A 297 -65.24 3.99 19.20
C GLU A 297 -66.70 3.88 19.65
N LEU A 298 -66.94 3.06 20.67
CA LEU A 298 -68.27 2.90 21.28
C LEU A 298 -68.70 4.18 22.03
N ASN A 299 -70.01 4.49 21.97
CA ASN A 299 -70.62 5.55 22.75
C ASN A 299 -70.41 5.34 24.27
N VAL A 300 -70.24 6.42 25.04
CA VAL A 300 -70.31 6.34 26.51
C VAL A 300 -71.79 6.23 26.91
N PRO A 301 -72.20 5.24 27.72
CA PRO A 301 -73.56 5.13 28.24
C PRO A 301 -74.00 6.35 29.05
N VAL A 302 -75.21 6.85 28.82
CA VAL A 302 -75.86 7.82 29.72
C VAL A 302 -76.03 7.18 31.10
N ASN A 303 -75.70 7.93 32.17
CA ASN A 303 -75.66 7.49 33.57
C ASN A 303 -74.77 6.26 33.85
N GLY A 304 -73.81 5.97 32.98
CA GLY A 304 -72.89 4.85 33.14
C GLY A 304 -71.47 5.15 32.65
N ALA A 305 -70.64 4.12 32.69
CA ALA A 305 -69.29 4.11 32.16
C ALA A 305 -69.09 2.86 31.30
N ARG A 306 -68.32 2.99 30.22
CA ARG A 306 -67.73 1.86 29.51
C ARG A 306 -66.32 1.63 30.03
N VAL A 307 -65.96 0.38 30.33
CA VAL A 307 -64.58 -0.02 30.60
C VAL A 307 -64.18 -0.99 29.51
N CYS A 308 -63.15 -0.64 28.76
CA CYS A 308 -62.58 -1.47 27.70
C CYS A 308 -61.17 -1.89 28.09
N ASN A 309 -60.79 -3.13 27.77
CA ASN A 309 -59.39 -3.54 27.90
C ASN A 309 -58.54 -2.99 26.74
N GLY A 310 -57.22 -3.00 26.92
CA GLY A 310 -56.28 -2.83 25.80
C GLY A 310 -56.33 -4.04 24.87
N TRP A 311 -56.01 -3.84 23.60
CA TRP A 311 -56.10 -4.89 22.57
C TRP A 311 -55.30 -6.15 22.97
N LYS A 312 -55.97 -7.30 23.06
CA LYS A 312 -55.30 -8.60 23.20
C LYS A 312 -55.16 -9.25 21.83
N THR A 313 -53.93 -9.60 21.46
CA THR A 313 -53.55 -10.12 20.13
C THR A 313 -54.46 -11.23 19.63
N ASP A 314 -54.84 -12.14 20.52
CA ASP A 314 -55.46 -13.42 20.16
C ASP A 314 -57.00 -13.37 20.17
N PHE A 315 -57.59 -12.32 20.74
CA PHE A 315 -59.04 -12.22 21.01
C PHE A 315 -59.68 -10.85 20.69
N GLY A 316 -58.89 -9.81 20.44
CA GLY A 316 -59.39 -8.47 20.14
C GLY A 316 -59.57 -7.57 21.36
N GLN A 317 -60.52 -6.64 21.27
CA GLN A 317 -60.91 -5.73 22.35
C GLN A 317 -62.25 -6.12 22.96
N PHE A 318 -62.33 -6.05 24.29
CA PHE A 318 -63.50 -6.32 25.10
C PHE A 318 -63.90 -5.07 25.86
N CYS A 319 -65.19 -4.74 25.86
CA CYS A 319 -65.78 -3.67 26.66
C CYS A 319 -66.96 -4.19 27.49
N GLN A 320 -67.12 -3.67 28.70
CA GLN A 320 -68.29 -3.88 29.56
C GLN A 320 -68.88 -2.52 29.97
N VAL A 321 -70.20 -2.48 30.18
CA VAL A 321 -70.93 -1.32 30.68
C VAL A 321 -71.20 -1.47 32.17
N TYR A 322 -70.98 -0.40 32.94
CA TYR A 322 -71.38 -0.29 34.35
C TYR A 322 -72.27 0.94 34.53
N CYS A 323 -73.34 0.81 35.31
CA CYS A 323 -74.22 1.92 35.64
C CYS A 323 -73.83 2.59 36.96
N GLY A 324 -74.02 3.91 37.06
CA GLY A 324 -73.64 4.69 38.24
C GLY A 324 -74.81 5.00 39.16
N GLY A 325 -74.59 4.94 40.47
CA GLY A 325 -75.57 5.35 41.48
C GLY A 325 -76.86 4.54 41.39
N ASN A 326 -78.00 5.22 41.26
CA ASN A 326 -79.33 4.61 41.27
C ASN A 326 -79.82 4.18 39.88
N TYR A 327 -78.94 3.91 38.92
CA TYR A 327 -79.30 3.50 37.54
C TYR A 327 -78.83 2.08 37.22
N SER A 328 -79.53 1.42 36.31
CA SER A 328 -79.30 0.04 35.87
C SER A 328 -79.53 -0.08 34.36
N LEU A 329 -79.23 -1.26 33.79
CA LEU A 329 -79.55 -1.60 32.41
C LEU A 329 -80.99 -2.14 32.23
N GLY A 330 -81.72 -2.40 33.33
CA GLY A 330 -83.04 -3.04 33.28
C GLY A 330 -82.98 -4.55 33.07
N LEU A 331 -84.05 -5.25 33.48
CA LEU A 331 -84.17 -6.72 33.41
C LEU A 331 -84.15 -7.29 31.97
N GLN A 332 -84.28 -6.44 30.95
CA GLN A 332 -84.21 -6.81 29.54
C GLN A 332 -82.78 -7.11 29.06
N TYR A 333 -81.75 -6.62 29.78
CA TYR A 333 -80.36 -6.71 29.36
C TYR A 333 -79.57 -7.66 30.27
N ASP A 334 -78.95 -8.65 29.66
CA ASP A 334 -78.08 -9.61 30.35
C ASP A 334 -76.77 -8.92 30.78
N HIS A 335 -76.62 -8.74 32.08
CA HIS A 335 -75.48 -8.10 32.74
C HIS A 335 -74.13 -8.82 32.51
N SER A 336 -74.14 -10.06 31.99
CA SER A 336 -72.92 -10.80 31.63
C SER A 336 -72.39 -10.52 30.22
N GLN A 337 -73.12 -9.74 29.40
CA GLN A 337 -72.74 -9.51 28.00
C GLN A 337 -71.50 -8.62 27.85
N TRP A 338 -70.41 -9.23 27.40
CA TRP A 338 -69.21 -8.55 26.93
C TRP A 338 -69.39 -8.10 25.49
N TYR A 339 -69.13 -6.82 25.23
CA TYR A 339 -69.00 -6.31 23.87
C TYR A 339 -67.61 -6.69 23.37
N VAL A 340 -67.56 -7.54 22.34
CA VAL A 340 -66.31 -8.04 21.76
C VAL A 340 -66.17 -7.51 20.33
N CYS A 341 -65.00 -6.97 20.01
CA CYS A 341 -64.60 -6.64 18.64
C CYS A 341 -63.25 -7.29 18.36
N GLY A 342 -63.26 -8.23 17.42
CA GLY A 342 -62.09 -9.02 17.03
C GLY A 342 -61.59 -8.69 15.62
N ALA A 343 -61.02 -9.71 14.97
CA ALA A 343 -60.53 -9.75 13.59
C ALA A 343 -61.10 -8.70 12.61
N SER A 344 -62.43 -8.67 12.49
CA SER A 344 -63.19 -7.89 11.51
C SER A 344 -63.14 -6.37 11.71
N GLY A 345 -62.63 -5.89 12.85
CA GLY A 345 -62.75 -4.50 13.28
C GLY A 345 -64.20 -4.08 13.53
N ASN A 346 -65.12 -5.03 13.74
CA ASN A 346 -66.54 -4.78 14.00
C ASN A 346 -66.94 -5.39 15.35
N TRP A 347 -67.82 -4.72 16.09
CA TRP A 347 -68.42 -5.25 17.33
C TRP A 347 -69.43 -6.37 17.01
N ILE A 348 -69.31 -7.51 17.70
CA ILE A 348 -70.12 -8.72 17.45
C ILE A 348 -71.55 -8.52 17.97
N ALA A 349 -71.72 -7.85 19.11
CA ALA A 349 -73.00 -7.31 19.54
C ALA A 349 -73.32 -6.06 18.71
N GLY A 350 -74.05 -6.24 17.61
CA GLY A 350 -74.27 -5.25 16.55
C GLY A 350 -75.19 -4.06 16.88
N GLY A 351 -75.16 -3.55 18.12
CA GLY A 351 -75.89 -2.37 18.56
C GLY A 351 -75.00 -1.35 19.29
N PRO A 352 -75.47 -0.11 19.49
CA PRO A 352 -74.80 0.84 20.38
C PRO A 352 -74.78 0.32 21.82
N LEU A 353 -73.84 0.80 22.65
CA LEU A 353 -73.85 0.46 24.07
C LEU A 353 -75.15 0.97 24.72
N PRO A 354 -75.86 0.13 25.50
CA PRO A 354 -77.11 0.52 26.14
C PRO A 354 -76.87 1.60 27.19
N ASN A 355 -77.85 2.48 27.33
CA ASN A 355 -77.84 3.56 28.33
C ASN A 355 -78.43 3.07 29.65
N CYS A 356 -77.89 3.53 30.77
CA CYS A 356 -78.39 3.26 32.10
C CYS A 356 -79.61 4.14 32.41
N THR A 357 -80.74 3.81 31.79
CA THR A 357 -81.98 4.61 31.84
C THR A 357 -82.95 4.14 32.91
N ASP A 358 -82.98 2.84 33.19
CA ASP A 358 -83.83 2.25 34.23
C ASP A 358 -83.26 2.58 35.61
N LEU A 359 -84.09 3.13 36.50
CA LEU A 359 -83.70 3.29 37.90
C LEU A 359 -83.55 1.93 38.58
N ILE A 360 -82.64 1.83 39.55
CA ILE A 360 -82.60 0.72 40.50
C ILE A 360 -83.84 0.86 41.39
N LEU A 361 -84.94 0.25 40.96
CA LEU A 361 -86.21 0.27 41.67
C LEU A 361 -86.12 -0.65 42.88
N THR A 362 -85.72 -0.10 44.03
CA THR A 362 -85.72 -0.74 45.36
C THR A 362 -87.14 -1.09 45.87
N SER A 363 -88.14 -1.08 44.99
CA SER A 363 -89.56 -1.26 45.27
C SER A 363 -90.32 -1.90 44.09
N GLN A 364 -89.64 -2.43 43.07
CA GLN A 364 -90.32 -3.20 42.03
C GLN A 364 -90.51 -4.63 42.51
N VAL A 365 -91.75 -4.97 42.89
CA VAL A 365 -92.13 -6.34 43.22
C VAL A 365 -91.90 -7.20 41.97
N LEU A 366 -91.01 -8.19 42.08
CA LEU A 366 -90.77 -9.18 41.03
C LEU A 366 -91.96 -10.15 41.00
N GLY A 367 -93.03 -9.74 40.31
CA GLY A 367 -94.25 -10.52 40.11
C GLY A 367 -93.96 -11.87 39.48
N SER A 368 -93.92 -12.91 40.32
CA SER A 368 -93.68 -14.30 39.97
C SER A 368 -94.95 -15.07 40.31
N ASP A 369 -95.85 -15.21 39.33
CA ASP A 369 -97.14 -15.92 39.44
C ASP A 369 -96.94 -17.44 39.62
N THR A 370 -96.34 -17.80 40.75
CA THR A 370 -96.01 -19.17 41.15
C THR A 370 -97.12 -19.69 42.04
N SER A 371 -97.97 -20.56 41.50
CA SER A 371 -99.06 -21.18 42.24
C SER A 371 -98.53 -22.18 43.27
N TYR A 372 -98.54 -21.82 44.55
CA TYR A 372 -98.30 -22.74 45.66
C TYR A 372 -99.59 -23.49 46.03
N ARG A 373 -99.47 -24.70 46.58
CA ARG A 373 -100.61 -25.50 47.06
C ARG A 373 -100.66 -25.46 48.59
N PHE A 374 -101.57 -24.66 49.11
CA PHE A 374 -101.87 -24.48 50.54
C PHE A 374 -103.18 -25.18 50.93
N ASN A 375 -103.48 -25.21 52.23
CA ASN A 375 -104.75 -25.68 52.80
C ASN A 375 -105.62 -24.49 53.25
N ASP A 376 -105.03 -23.49 53.91
CA ASP A 376 -105.70 -22.24 54.29
C ASP A 376 -104.76 -21.05 54.06
N CYS A 377 -105.15 -20.15 53.14
CA CYS A 377 -104.34 -18.99 52.79
C CYS A 377 -104.31 -17.91 53.89
N THR A 378 -105.11 -18.07 54.96
CA THR A 378 -105.13 -17.17 56.12
C THR A 378 -104.30 -17.68 57.30
N ASP A 379 -103.70 -18.87 57.21
CA ASP A 379 -102.79 -19.40 58.22
C ASP A 379 -101.39 -18.75 58.11
N SER A 380 -100.95 -18.09 59.17
CA SER A 380 -99.61 -17.50 59.27
C SER A 380 -98.50 -18.52 59.03
N ASP A 381 -98.71 -19.75 59.48
CA ASP A 381 -97.71 -20.80 59.43
C ASP A 381 -97.59 -21.37 58.00
N GLU A 382 -98.63 -21.32 57.15
CA GLU A 382 -98.50 -21.65 55.73
C GLU A 382 -97.90 -20.48 54.93
N ILE A 383 -98.22 -19.23 55.29
CA ILE A 383 -97.63 -18.03 54.66
C ILE A 383 -96.10 -17.98 54.84
N GLU A 384 -95.59 -18.12 56.07
CA GLU A 384 -94.14 -18.03 56.35
C GLU A 384 -93.35 -19.08 55.55
N LYS A 385 -93.87 -20.32 55.47
CA LYS A 385 -93.28 -21.41 54.66
C LYS A 385 -93.26 -21.10 53.17
N ILE A 386 -94.27 -20.40 52.63
CA ILE A 386 -94.30 -19.97 51.22
C ILE A 386 -93.21 -18.91 50.97
N GLN A 387 -93.03 -17.96 51.90
CA GLN A 387 -91.99 -16.93 51.83
C GLN A 387 -90.58 -17.56 51.87
N GLU A 388 -90.30 -18.45 52.82
CA GLU A 388 -89.02 -19.20 52.91
C GLU A 388 -88.71 -19.95 51.61
N ASN A 389 -89.67 -20.73 51.10
CA ASN A 389 -89.52 -21.53 49.88
C ASN A 389 -89.33 -20.67 48.62
N TYR A 390 -89.88 -19.44 48.59
CA TYR A 390 -89.60 -18.49 47.52
C TYR A 390 -88.17 -17.96 47.61
N MET A 391 -87.70 -17.62 48.82
CA MET A 391 -86.34 -17.11 49.03
C MET A 391 -85.25 -18.14 48.74
N GLU A 392 -85.45 -19.42 49.08
CA GLU A 392 -84.52 -20.50 48.71
C GLU A 392 -84.41 -20.65 47.19
N LYS A 393 -85.53 -20.64 46.47
CA LYS A 393 -85.55 -20.68 44.99
C LYS A 393 -84.89 -19.45 44.37
N LEU A 394 -85.13 -18.25 44.91
CA LEU A 394 -84.49 -17.04 44.41
C LEU A 394 -82.97 -17.11 44.55
N ARG A 395 -82.48 -17.52 45.73
CA ARG A 395 -81.05 -17.69 46.05
C ARG A 395 -80.36 -18.83 45.27
N THR A 396 -81.12 -19.77 44.71
CA THR A 396 -80.60 -20.88 43.88
C THR A 396 -80.82 -20.69 42.38
N SER A 397 -81.43 -19.57 41.97
CA SER A 397 -81.70 -19.22 40.58
C SER A 397 -80.59 -18.39 39.94
N ASN A 398 -80.65 -18.22 38.62
CA ASN A 398 -79.80 -17.27 37.88
C ASN A 398 -79.95 -15.81 38.36
N TYR A 399 -80.99 -15.49 39.16
CA TYR A 399 -81.22 -14.17 39.74
C TYR A 399 -80.57 -13.99 41.13
N ASN A 400 -79.82 -14.98 41.66
CA ASN A 400 -79.15 -14.86 42.96
C ASN A 400 -78.24 -13.63 43.09
N TYR A 401 -77.71 -13.08 41.97
CA TYR A 401 -76.94 -11.85 41.99
C TYR A 401 -77.64 -10.66 42.67
N PHE A 402 -78.99 -10.60 42.66
CA PHE A 402 -79.74 -9.62 43.44
C PHE A 402 -79.60 -9.84 44.95
N CYS A 403 -79.57 -11.10 45.41
CA CYS A 403 -79.29 -11.46 46.79
C CYS A 403 -77.81 -11.30 47.18
N ASP A 404 -76.87 -11.54 46.26
CA ASP A 404 -75.44 -11.30 46.50
C ASP A 404 -75.16 -9.78 46.66
N THR A 405 -75.82 -8.95 45.85
CA THR A 405 -75.59 -7.49 45.80
C THR A 405 -76.41 -6.73 46.86
N TYR A 406 -77.65 -7.14 47.10
CA TYR A 406 -78.60 -6.46 48.00
C TYR A 406 -79.04 -7.36 49.15
N GLY A 407 -78.15 -8.22 49.67
CA GLY A 407 -78.49 -9.30 50.61
C GLY A 407 -79.30 -8.91 51.85
N GLY A 408 -79.13 -7.69 52.37
CA GLY A 408 -79.95 -7.17 53.47
C GLY A 408 -81.43 -6.95 53.13
N LEU A 409 -81.81 -6.97 51.86
CA LEU A 409 -83.19 -6.95 51.36
C LEU A 409 -83.68 -8.35 50.92
N CYS A 410 -82.77 -9.31 50.71
CA CYS A 410 -83.09 -10.68 50.31
C CYS A 410 -83.49 -11.54 51.54
N THR A 411 -84.66 -11.24 52.12
CA THR A 411 -85.24 -11.96 53.26
C THR A 411 -86.72 -12.19 53.07
N GLU A 412 -87.24 -13.30 53.58
CA GLU A 412 -88.65 -13.71 53.58
C GLU A 412 -89.62 -12.62 54.07
N LYS A 413 -89.19 -11.73 54.97
CA LYS A 413 -89.95 -10.55 55.43
C LYS A 413 -90.29 -9.51 54.35
N ASN A 414 -89.62 -9.57 53.20
CA ASN A 414 -89.85 -8.69 52.05
C ASN A 414 -90.62 -9.40 50.92
N VAL A 415 -91.19 -10.59 51.18
CA VAL A 415 -92.02 -11.34 50.24
C VAL A 415 -93.49 -11.16 50.63
N GLU A 416 -94.27 -10.47 49.82
CA GLU A 416 -95.72 -10.37 50.00
C GLU A 416 -96.41 -11.63 49.44
N VAL A 417 -97.23 -12.30 50.24
CA VAL A 417 -98.07 -13.43 49.81
C VAL A 417 -99.51 -12.93 49.76
N THR A 418 -100.15 -13.06 48.59
CA THR A 418 -101.52 -12.61 48.34
C THR A 418 -102.44 -13.80 48.06
N CYS A 419 -103.70 -13.68 48.50
CA CYS A 419 -104.77 -14.66 48.40
C CYS A 419 -105.98 -14.06 47.69
#